data_AF-A0A4Y2BDL0-F1
#
_entry.id   AF-A0A4Y2BDL0-F1
#
_cell.length_a   1.000
_cell.length_b   1.000
_cell.length_c   1.000
_cell.angle_alpha   90.00
_cell.angle_beta   90.00
_cell.angle_gamma   90.00
#
_symmetry.space_group_name_H-M   'P 1'
#
loop_
_entity.id
_entity.type
_entity.pdbx_description
1 polymer ?
#
loop_
_entity_poly.entity_id
_entity_poly.type
_entity_poly.pdbx_seq_one_letter_code
_entity_poly.pdbx_strand_id
1 'polypeptide(L)' 'MKKRSYERPALLKAKPLMFLYRKRSFSFLKEHGIPGPEPSLLFGNMLELVTKTPLKCLDEWFQKYGKIVG' A
#
# COMPACT_ATOMS: atom_id res chain seq x y z
N MET A 1 11.46 32.85 -16.94
CA MET A 1 10.95 32.02 -15.82
C MET A 1 9.42 32.11 -15.72
N LYS A 2 8.66 31.13 -16.27
CA LYS A 2 7.17 31.03 -16.10
C LYS A 2 6.67 29.59 -15.85
N LYS A 3 7.51 28.56 -15.97
CA LYS A 3 7.12 27.13 -15.84
C LYS A 3 6.53 26.77 -14.47
N ARG A 4 7.02 27.38 -13.38
CA ARG A 4 6.60 27.07 -12.00
C ARG A 4 5.13 27.37 -11.68
N SER A 5 4.47 28.30 -12.40
CA SER A 5 3.07 28.66 -12.12
C SER A 5 2.07 27.66 -12.71
N TYR A 6 2.39 27.10 -13.89
CA TYR A 6 1.51 26.18 -14.62
C TYR A 6 1.52 24.76 -14.04
N GLU A 7 2.63 24.34 -13.42
CA GLU A 7 2.76 22.98 -12.86
C GLU A 7 2.05 22.79 -11.50
N ARG A 8 1.86 23.86 -10.72
CA ARG A 8 1.21 23.79 -9.39
C ARG A 8 -0.20 23.19 -9.40
N PRO A 9 -1.14 23.58 -10.29
CA PRO A 9 -2.46 22.96 -10.34
C PRO A 9 -2.43 21.49 -10.80
N ALA A 10 -1.50 21.10 -11.68
CA ALA A 10 -1.35 19.71 -12.11
C ALA A 10 -0.83 18.82 -10.97
N LEU A 11 0.19 19.27 -10.24
CA LEU A 11 0.73 18.57 -9.07
C LEU A 11 -0.30 18.44 -7.94
N LEU A 12 -1.14 19.47 -7.75
CA LEU A 12 -2.21 19.42 -6.75
C LEU A 12 -3.27 18.37 -7.07
N LYS A 13 -3.61 18.16 -8.36
CA LYS A 13 -4.54 17.11 -8.80
C LYS A 13 -3.91 15.71 -8.82
N ALA A 14 -2.59 15.62 -9.00
CA ALA A 14 -1.89 14.33 -9.01
C ALA A 14 -1.87 13.65 -7.62
N LYS A 15 -1.75 14.43 -6.54
CA LYS A 15 -1.75 13.90 -5.15
C LYS A 15 -3.02 13.11 -4.78
N PRO A 16 -4.24 13.64 -4.92
CA PRO A 16 -5.46 12.90 -4.61
C PRO A 16 -5.66 11.71 -5.55
N LEU A 17 -5.28 11.83 -6.83
CA LEU A 17 -5.35 10.71 -7.76
C LEU A 17 -4.43 9.55 -7.33
N MET A 18 -3.19 9.84 -6.94
CA MET A 18 -2.28 8.82 -6.40
C MET A 18 -2.82 8.19 -5.12
N PHE A 19 -3.41 8.98 -4.23
CA PHE A 19 -4.01 8.46 -2.99
C PHE A 19 -5.18 7.51 -3.27
N LEU A 20 -6.09 7.89 -4.18
CA LEU A 20 -7.23 7.06 -4.59
C LEU A 20 -6.76 5.79 -5.30
N TYR A 21 -5.80 5.92 -6.22
CA TYR A 21 -5.20 4.79 -6.92
C TYR A 21 -4.62 3.79 -5.91
N ARG A 22 -3.81 4.26 -4.95
CA ARG A 22 -3.19 3.39 -3.95
C ARG A 22 -4.21 2.72 -3.04
N LYS A 23 -5.23 3.45 -2.58
CA LYS A 23 -6.33 2.84 -1.80
C LYS A 23 -7.02 1.71 -2.56
N ARG A 24 -7.29 1.92 -3.85
CA ARG A 24 -7.93 0.91 -4.71
C ARG A 24 -7.02 -0.28 -4.97
N SER A 25 -5.73 -0.05 -5.21
CA SER A 25 -4.76 -1.14 -5.38
C SER A 25 -4.66 -1.99 -4.11
N PHE A 26 -4.73 -1.37 -2.94
CA PHE A 26 -4.66 -2.06 -1.65
C PHE A 26 -5.96 -2.74 -1.21
N SER A 27 -7.12 -2.35 -1.77
CA SER A 27 -8.37 -3.03 -1.49
C SER A 27 -8.57 -4.29 -2.34
N PHE A 28 -7.81 -4.48 -3.43
CA PHE A 28 -8.01 -5.57 -4.38
C PHE A 28 -8.09 -6.95 -3.72
N LEU A 29 -7.10 -7.33 -2.90
CA LEU A 29 -7.06 -8.66 -2.27
C LEU A 29 -8.18 -8.82 -1.24
N LYS A 30 -8.44 -7.77 -0.45
CA LYS A 30 -9.54 -7.73 0.53
C LYS A 30 -10.91 -7.90 -0.14
N GLU A 31 -11.12 -7.25 -1.29
CA GLU A 31 -12.35 -7.37 -2.08
C GLU A 31 -12.56 -8.79 -2.64
N HIS A 32 -11.49 -9.55 -2.86
CA HIS A 32 -11.54 -10.95 -3.30
C HIS A 32 -11.51 -11.95 -2.15
N GLY A 33 -11.66 -11.50 -0.89
CA GLY A 33 -11.70 -12.37 0.28
C GLY A 33 -10.35 -12.97 0.67
N ILE A 34 -9.24 -12.45 0.14
CA ILE A 34 -7.90 -12.86 0.55
C ILE A 34 -7.53 -12.06 1.82
N PRO A 35 -7.32 -12.73 2.97
CA PRO A 35 -6.99 -12.05 4.20
C PRO A 35 -5.53 -11.59 4.18
N GLY A 36 -5.22 -10.54 4.95
CA GLY A 36 -3.85 -10.03 5.03
C GLY A 36 -3.71 -8.80 5.92
N PRO A 37 -2.47 -8.39 6.19
CA PRO A 37 -2.14 -7.16 6.90
C PRO A 37 -2.63 -5.92 6.14
N GLU A 38 -3.13 -4.93 6.89
CA GLU A 38 -3.54 -3.66 6.29
C GLU A 38 -2.31 -2.85 5.82
N PRO A 39 -2.20 -2.55 4.52
CA PRO A 39 -1.03 -1.88 3.98
C PRO A 39 -0.97 -0.41 4.37
N SER A 40 0.21 0.04 4.79
CA SER A 40 0.46 1.47 4.99
C SER A 40 0.36 2.24 3.67
N LEU A 41 -0.18 3.47 3.72
CA LEU A 41 -0.39 4.28 2.52
C LEU A 41 0.88 4.54 1.72
N LEU A 42 2.06 4.64 2.34
CA LEU A 42 3.31 4.97 1.64
C LEU A 42 4.11 3.72 1.24
N PHE A 43 4.23 2.75 2.14
CA PHE A 43 5.14 1.61 1.95
C PHE A 43 4.44 0.25 1.82
N GLY A 44 3.11 0.22 1.91
CA GLY A 44 2.37 -1.02 2.05
C GLY A 44 2.86 -1.79 3.28
N ASN A 45 3.14 -3.08 3.10
CA ASN A 45 3.65 -3.97 4.15
C ASN A 45 5.18 -4.15 4.10
N MET A 46 5.90 -3.41 3.23
CA MET A 46 7.35 -3.54 3.07
C MET A 46 8.13 -3.19 4.34
N LEU A 47 7.69 -2.17 5.09
CA LEU A 47 8.33 -1.81 6.35
C LEU A 47 8.29 -2.95 7.36
N GLU A 48 7.18 -3.69 7.43
CA GLU A 48 7.05 -4.83 8.32
C GLU A 48 7.96 -5.99 7.90
N LEU A 49 8.03 -6.27 6.58
CA LEU A 49 8.93 -7.28 6.02
C LEU A 49 10.41 -6.99 6.32
N VAL A 50 10.83 -5.74 6.18
CA VAL A 50 12.22 -5.34 6.43
C VAL A 50 12.54 -5.32 7.93
N THR A 51 11.62 -4.83 8.77
CA THR A 51 11.87 -4.71 10.21
C THR A 51 11.83 -6.05 10.94
N LYS A 52 10.96 -6.99 10.54
CA LYS A 52 10.84 -8.31 11.18
C LYS A 52 11.66 -9.42 10.53
N THR A 53 12.28 -9.15 9.38
CA THR A 53 12.72 -10.14 8.37
C THR A 53 11.55 -10.82 7.64
N PRO A 54 11.67 -11.12 6.34
CA PRO A 54 10.57 -11.68 5.56
C PRO A 54 10.02 -13.00 6.10
N LEU A 55 10.90 -13.91 6.56
CA LEU A 55 10.48 -15.23 7.05
C LEU A 55 9.63 -15.15 8.31
N LYS A 56 10.08 -14.37 9.31
CA LYS A 56 9.33 -14.20 10.55
C LYS A 56 8.00 -13.46 10.31
N CYS A 57 8.02 -12.44 9.45
CA CYS A 57 6.82 -11.69 9.09
C CYS A 57 5.77 -12.61 8.44
N LEU A 58 6.19 -13.45 7.48
CA LEU A 58 5.30 -14.42 6.85
C LEU A 58 4.77 -15.47 7.83
N ASP A 59 5.60 -15.97 8.74
CA ASP A 59 5.16 -16.92 9.79
C ASP A 59 4.07 -16.30 10.68
N GLU A 60 4.27 -15.06 11.14
CA GLU A 60 3.27 -14.32 11.92
C GLU A 60 1.97 -14.09 11.12
N TRP A 61 2.09 -13.78 9.83
CA TRP A 61 0.93 -13.62 8.95
C TRP A 61 0.18 -14.92 8.73
N PHE A 62 0.87 -16.05 8.53
CA PHE A 62 0.22 -17.36 8.39
C PHE A 62 -0.49 -17.79 9.67
N GLN A 63 0.10 -17.51 10.84
CA GLN A 63 -0.54 -17.77 12.12
C GLN A 63 -1.81 -16.92 12.33
N LYS A 64 -1.80 -15.67 11.85
CA LYS A 64 -2.91 -14.73 12.06
C LYS A 64 -4.03 -14.83 11.03
N TYR A 65 -3.68 -14.99 9.75
CA TYR A 65 -4.61 -14.90 8.62
C TYR A 65 -4.90 -16.26 7.97
N GLY A 66 -4.13 -17.30 8.32
CA GLY A 66 -4.26 -18.65 7.78
C GLY A 66 -3.30 -18.91 6.62
N LYS A 67 -3.47 -20.06 5.95
CA LYS A 67 -2.52 -20.58 4.94
C LYS A 67 -2.36 -19.73 3.69
N ILE A 68 -3.31 -18.83 3.42
CA ILE A 68 -3.32 -17.94 2.26
C ILE A 68 -3.31 -16.51 2.80
N VAL A 69 -2.31 -15.74 2.42
CA VAL A 69 -2.16 -14.32 2.80
C VAL A 69 -1.80 -13.47 1.58
N GLY A 70 -2.36 -12.26 1.54
CA GLY A 70 -2.14 -11.24 0.51
C GLY A 70 -1.42 -9.99 1.02
#